data_AF-A0A7C5MZJ9-F1
#
_entry.id   AF-A0A7C5MZJ9-F1
#
_cell.length_a   1.000
_cell.length_b   1.000
_cell.length_c   1.000
_cell.angle_alpha   90.00
_cell.angle_beta   90.00
_cell.angle_gamma   90.00
#
_symmetry.space_group_name_H-M   'P 1'
#
loop_
_entity.id
_entity.type
_entity.pdbx_description
1 polymer ?
#
loop_
_entity_poly.entity_id
_entity_poly.type
_entity_poly.pdbx_seq_one_letter_code
_entity_poly.pdbx_strand_id
1 'polypeptide(L)'
;MEDLFKKFVYTSVGLVSTTVEKMQKTVEKLVDEDKISQDEGKKIVDDLFSTTESKRTEFEGKLKSIIEDVMTRMNFATQSQIKDLEARLAAAEAKLGLDKTEEAAEPAKKKAPAKKAAAAKA
;
A
#
# COMPACT_ATOMS: atom_id res chain seq x y z
N MET A 1 -7.52 10.64 3.53
CA MET A 1 -7.50 9.50 2.58
C MET A 1 -6.54 8.40 3.03
N GLU A 2 -5.33 8.73 3.50
CA GLU A 2 -4.35 7.72 3.93
C GLU A 2 -4.85 6.75 5.02
N ASP A 3 -5.59 7.24 6.02
CA ASP A 3 -6.16 6.38 7.07
C ASP A 3 -7.21 5.38 6.56
N LEU A 4 -8.00 5.76 5.55
CA LEU A 4 -8.97 4.84 4.93
C LEU A 4 -8.27 3.77 4.12
N PHE A 5 -7.20 4.14 3.40
CA PHE A 5 -6.36 3.19 2.67
C PHE A 5 -5.67 2.21 3.63
N LYS A 6 -5.08 2.70 4.74
CA LYS A 6 -4.50 1.84 5.78
C LYS A 6 -5.54 0.87 6.34
N LYS A 7 -6.72 1.35 6.73
CA LYS A 7 -7.81 0.50 7.24
C LYS A 7 -8.27 -0.53 6.20
N PHE A 8 -8.37 -0.14 4.93
CA PHE A 8 -8.72 -1.06 3.85
C PHE A 8 -7.67 -2.17 3.70
N VAL A 9 -6.37 -1.83 3.68
CA VAL A 9 -5.28 -2.82 3.60
C VAL A 9 -5.27 -3.75 4.81
N TYR A 10 -5.41 -3.23 6.04
CA TYR A 10 -5.46 -4.08 7.23
C TYR A 10 -6.68 -5.01 7.22
N THR A 11 -7.84 -4.52 6.76
CA THR A 11 -9.07 -5.32 6.68
C THR A 11 -8.96 -6.38 5.58
N SER A 12 -8.37 -6.05 4.43
CA SER A 12 -8.20 -6.98 3.32
C SER A 12 -7.25 -8.12 3.70
N VAL A 13 -6.16 -7.84 4.43
CA VAL A 13 -5.27 -8.87 4.96
C VAL A 13 -6.04 -9.83 5.89
N GLY A 14 -6.84 -9.31 6.82
CA GLY A 14 -7.65 -10.15 7.71
C GLY A 14 -8.64 -11.05 6.97
N LEU A 15 -9.28 -10.54 5.92
CA LEU A 15 -10.22 -11.29 5.09
C LEU A 15 -9.52 -12.42 4.30
N VAL A 16 -8.36 -12.12 3.72
CA VAL A 16 -7.56 -13.11 2.97
C VAL A 16 -7.02 -14.17 3.91
N SER A 17 -6.43 -13.80 5.05
CA SER A 17 -5.92 -14.76 6.05
C SER A 17 -7.01 -15.72 6.53
N THR A 18 -8.19 -15.21 6.88
CA THR A 18 -9.32 -16.05 7.30
C THR A 18 -9.75 -17.02 6.21
N THR A 19 -9.72 -16.58 4.94
CA THR A 19 -10.08 -17.43 3.80
C THR A 19 -9.06 -18.53 3.56
N VAL A 20 -7.76 -18.19 3.60
CA VAL A 20 -6.65 -19.15 3.46
C VAL A 20 -6.69 -20.19 4.58
N GLU A 21 -6.87 -19.76 5.83
CA GLU A 21 -7.01 -20.67 6.97
C GLU A 21 -8.20 -21.62 6.81
N LYS A 22 -9.34 -21.12 6.34
CA LYS A 22 -10.54 -21.93 6.11
C LYS A 22 -10.33 -22.94 4.99
N MET A 23 -9.59 -22.56 3.95
CA MET A 23 -9.24 -23.44 2.84
C MET A 23 -8.29 -24.55 3.30
N GLN A 24 -7.21 -24.21 4.03
CA GLN A 24 -6.28 -25.18 4.60
C GLN A 24 -7.01 -26.19 5.50
N LYS A 25 -7.86 -25.71 6.42
CA LYS A 25 -8.69 -26.58 7.28
C LYS A 25 -9.64 -27.48 6.49
N THR A 26 -10.17 -27.00 5.37
CA THR A 26 -11.07 -27.81 4.52
C THR A 26 -10.29 -28.91 3.83
N VAL A 27 -9.08 -28.61 3.33
CA VAL A 27 -8.18 -29.60 2.73
C VAL A 27 -7.73 -30.62 3.78
N GLU A 28 -7.30 -30.19 4.96
CA GLU A 28 -6.97 -31.10 6.07
C GLU A 28 -8.14 -32.00 6.43
N LYS A 29 -9.36 -31.45 6.53
CA LYS A 29 -10.56 -32.26 6.80
C LYS A 29 -10.82 -33.31 5.73
N LEU A 30 -10.58 -32.99 4.45
CA LEU A 30 -10.71 -33.95 3.35
C LEU A 30 -9.65 -35.05 3.43
N VAL A 31 -8.46 -34.74 3.91
CA VAL A 31 -7.39 -35.72 4.19
C VAL A 31 -7.79 -36.62 5.36
N ASP A 32 -8.26 -36.04 6.46
CA ASP A 32 -8.67 -36.78 7.67
C ASP A 32 -9.87 -37.70 7.42
N GLU A 33 -10.75 -37.34 6.48
CA GLU A 33 -11.88 -38.16 6.05
C GLU A 33 -11.48 -39.24 5.01
N ASP A 34 -10.19 -39.46 4.75
CA ASP A 34 -9.64 -40.36 3.73
C ASP A 34 -10.19 -40.08 2.30
N LYS A 35 -10.71 -38.88 2.05
CA LYS A 35 -11.26 -38.48 0.75
C LYS A 35 -10.19 -38.09 -0.25
N ILE A 36 -9.04 -37.62 0.25
CA ILE A 36 -7.85 -37.28 -0.51
C ILE A 36 -6.62 -37.70 0.29
N SER A 37 -5.51 -37.97 -0.38
CA SER A 37 -4.24 -38.27 0.31
C SER A 37 -3.58 -37.00 0.88
N GLN A 38 -2.70 -37.15 1.88
CA GLN A 38 -1.87 -36.03 2.39
C GLN A 38 -1.05 -35.35 1.28
N ASP A 39 -0.52 -36.14 0.34
CA ASP A 39 0.27 -35.62 -0.78
C ASP A 39 -0.57 -34.81 -1.76
N GLU A 40 -1.81 -35.23 -2.04
CA GLU A 40 -2.75 -34.46 -2.85
C GLU A 40 -3.19 -33.18 -2.16
N GLY A 41 -3.47 -33.23 -0.86
CA GLY A 41 -3.84 -32.04 -0.08
C GLY A 41 -2.74 -30.97 -0.11
N LYS A 42 -1.48 -31.37 0.11
CA LYS A 42 -0.32 -30.47 -0.04
C LYS A 42 -0.20 -29.91 -1.45
N LYS A 43 -0.31 -30.77 -2.47
CA LYS A 43 -0.27 -30.33 -3.88
C LYS A 43 -1.32 -29.27 -4.19
N ILE A 44 -2.55 -29.43 -3.72
CA ILE A 44 -3.62 -28.45 -3.97
C ILE A 44 -3.25 -27.09 -3.41
N VAL A 45 -2.71 -27.03 -2.18
CA VAL A 45 -2.30 -25.78 -1.55
C VAL A 45 -1.10 -25.18 -2.28
N ASP A 46 -0.08 -25.99 -2.59
CA ASP A 46 1.13 -25.56 -3.27
C ASP A 46 0.85 -25.06 -4.70
N ASP A 47 0.02 -25.77 -5.46
CA ASP A 47 -0.41 -25.38 -6.80
C ASP A 47 -1.18 -24.05 -6.76
N LEU A 48 -1.98 -23.82 -5.72
CA LEU A 48 -2.68 -22.55 -5.53
C LEU A 48 -1.69 -21.39 -5.34
N PHE A 49 -0.67 -21.58 -4.48
CA PHE A 49 0.35 -20.58 -4.24
C PHE A 49 1.19 -20.31 -5.49
N SER A 50 1.67 -21.36 -6.15
CA SER A 50 2.46 -21.28 -7.39
C SER A 50 1.68 -20.61 -8.54
N THR A 51 0.41 -20.98 -8.71
CA THR A 51 -0.48 -20.36 -9.71
C THR A 51 -0.75 -18.90 -9.39
N THR A 52 -0.84 -18.54 -8.12
CA THR A 52 -1.03 -17.15 -7.69
C THR A 52 0.22 -16.32 -7.96
N GLU A 53 1.40 -16.84 -7.65
CA GLU A 53 2.67 -16.15 -7.91
C GLU A 53 2.88 -15.91 -9.41
N SER A 54 2.62 -16.91 -10.25
CA SER A 54 2.73 -16.76 -11.71
C SER A 54 1.74 -15.72 -12.27
N LYS A 55 0.52 -15.65 -11.73
CA LYS A 55 -0.51 -14.69 -12.16
C LYS A 55 -0.34 -13.30 -11.55
N ARG A 56 0.54 -13.14 -10.55
CA ARG A 56 0.74 -11.87 -9.84
C ARG A 56 1.10 -10.73 -10.78
N THR A 57 2.03 -10.95 -11.70
CA THR A 57 2.49 -9.91 -12.63
C THR A 57 1.38 -9.44 -13.56
N GLU A 58 0.57 -10.36 -14.10
CA GLU A 58 -0.60 -10.02 -14.92
C GLU A 58 -1.66 -9.27 -14.10
N PHE A 59 -1.86 -9.69 -12.85
CA PHE A 59 -2.79 -9.04 -11.94
C PHE A 59 -2.35 -7.61 -11.60
N GLU A 60 -1.07 -7.39 -11.30
CA GLU A 60 -0.52 -6.05 -11.03
C GLU A 60 -0.73 -5.10 -12.21
N GLY A 61 -0.54 -5.57 -13.44
CA GLY A 61 -0.81 -4.79 -14.66
C GLY A 61 -2.29 -4.42 -14.80
N LYS A 62 -3.19 -5.41 -14.66
CA LYS A 62 -4.64 -5.18 -14.74
C LYS A 62 -5.13 -4.25 -13.62
N LEU A 63 -4.62 -4.43 -12.41
CA LEU A 63 -4.97 -3.62 -11.26
C LEU A 63 -4.58 -2.16 -11.47
N LYS A 64 -3.37 -1.89 -11.99
CA LYS A 64 -2.95 -0.52 -12.35
C LYS A 64 -3.91 0.12 -13.35
N SER A 65 -4.25 -0.59 -14.42
CA SER A 65 -5.19 -0.09 -15.44
C SER A 65 -6.57 0.20 -14.86
N ILE A 66 -7.12 -0.67 -14.02
CA ILE A 66 -8.40 -0.44 -13.34
C ILE A 66 -8.34 0.81 -12.46
N ILE A 67 -7.25 0.95 -11.70
CA ILE A 67 -7.05 2.11 -10.83
C ILE A 67 -6.98 3.41 -11.67
N GLU A 68 -6.20 3.41 -12.75
CA GLU A 68 -6.09 4.56 -13.67
C GLU A 68 -7.43 4.93 -14.30
N ASP A 69 -8.19 3.94 -14.76
CA ASP A 69 -9.53 4.11 -15.31
C ASP A 69 -10.49 4.76 -14.29
N VAL A 70 -10.47 4.28 -13.05
CA VAL A 70 -11.30 4.82 -11.97
C VAL A 70 -10.89 6.25 -11.64
N MET A 71 -9.59 6.53 -11.50
CA MET A 71 -9.09 7.89 -11.26
C MET A 71 -9.52 8.84 -12.38
N THR A 72 -9.44 8.40 -13.63
CA THR A 72 -9.85 9.18 -14.80
C THR A 72 -11.36 9.44 -14.80
N ARG A 73 -12.19 8.41 -14.56
CA ARG A 73 -13.66 8.55 -14.50
C ARG A 73 -14.13 9.44 -13.36
N MET A 74 -13.42 9.43 -12.23
CA MET A 74 -13.71 10.27 -11.08
C MET A 74 -13.08 11.68 -11.18
N ASN A 75 -12.44 11.99 -12.31
CA ASN A 75 -11.77 13.27 -12.59
C ASN A 75 -10.73 13.65 -11.50
N PHE A 76 -10.04 12.65 -10.95
CA PHE A 76 -9.05 12.82 -9.90
C PHE A 76 -7.71 13.20 -10.55
N ALA A 77 -7.19 14.39 -10.24
CA ALA A 77 -5.90 14.83 -10.75
C ALA A 77 -4.75 14.03 -10.10
N THR A 78 -3.80 13.57 -10.91
CA THR A 78 -2.60 12.92 -10.37
C THR A 78 -1.65 13.96 -9.78
N GLN A 79 -0.83 13.52 -8.82
CA GLN A 79 0.19 14.39 -8.20
C GLN A 79 1.14 15.01 -9.24
N SER A 80 1.45 14.29 -10.32
CA SER A 80 2.27 14.82 -11.42
C SER A 80 1.57 15.97 -12.16
N GLN A 81 0.28 15.81 -12.47
CA GLN A 81 -0.49 16.84 -13.15
C GLN A 81 -0.64 18.11 -12.29
N ILE A 82 -0.78 17.95 -10.97
CA ILE A 82 -0.81 19.07 -10.02
C ILE A 82 0.53 19.81 -10.03
N LYS A 83 1.66 19.11 -9.92
CA LYS A 83 2.99 19.72 -9.96
C LYS A 83 3.30 20.43 -11.27
N ASP A 84 2.89 19.84 -12.40
CA ASP A 84 3.05 20.48 -13.70
C ASP A 84 2.20 21.76 -13.81
N LEU A 85 0.99 21.76 -13.25
CA LEU A 85 0.16 22.96 -13.16
C LEU A 85 0.77 24.01 -12.22
N GLU A 86 1.30 23.63 -11.07
CA GLU A 86 2.02 24.51 -10.14
C GLU A 86 3.23 25.17 -10.81
N ALA A 87 4.04 24.40 -11.54
CA ALA A 87 5.20 24.93 -12.27
C ALA A 87 4.79 25.91 -13.37
N ARG A 88 3.71 25.62 -14.10
CA ARG A 88 3.17 26.52 -15.13
C ARG A 88 2.56 27.78 -14.52
N LEU A 89 1.92 27.66 -13.36
CA LEU A 89 1.36 28.78 -12.61
C LEU A 89 2.47 29.70 -12.12
N ALA A 90 3.51 29.15 -11.48
CA ALA A 90 4.68 29.91 -11.04
C ALA A 90 5.37 30.63 -12.21
N ALA A 91 5.52 29.98 -13.36
CA ALA A 91 6.09 30.60 -14.56
C ALA A 91 5.20 31.72 -15.15
N ALA A 92 3.88 31.64 -14.97
CA ALA A 92 2.95 32.68 -15.40
C ALA A 92 2.93 33.85 -14.41
N GLU A 93 2.96 33.58 -13.11
CA GLU A 93 3.02 34.58 -12.03
C GLU A 93 4.29 35.42 -12.13
N ALA A 94 5.45 34.80 -12.39
CA ALA A 94 6.71 35.48 -12.61
C ALA A 94 6.68 36.42 -13.85
N LYS A 95 5.97 36.02 -14.91
CA LYS A 95 5.82 36.84 -16.13
C LYS A 95 4.87 38.03 -15.94
N LEU A 96 3.93 37.91 -15.00
CA LEU A 96 2.95 38.95 -14.69
C LEU A 96 3.38 39.86 -13.53
N GLY A 97 4.56 39.61 -12.94
CA GLY A 97 5.12 40.44 -11.86
C GLY A 97 4.31 40.36 -10.56
N LEU A 98 3.63 39.23 -10.33
CA LEU A 98 2.80 38.97 -9.13
C LEU A 98 3.62 38.27 -8.03
N ASP A 99 4.91 38.54 -7.93
CA ASP A 99 5.75 38.11 -6.81
C ASP A 99 5.31 38.82 -5.53
N LYS A 100 4.34 38.25 -4.81
CA LYS A 100 4.29 38.41 -3.37
C LYS A 100 5.33 37.49 -2.77
N THR A 101 6.49 38.08 -2.50
CA THR A 101 7.36 37.69 -1.40
C THR A 101 6.51 37.48 -0.14
N GLU A 102 6.31 36.23 0.27
CA GLU A 102 6.37 35.86 1.68
C GLU A 102 7.60 34.98 1.85
N GLU A 103 8.72 35.65 2.10
CA GLU A 103 9.85 35.09 2.81
C GLU A 103 9.54 35.20 4.31
N ALA A 104 9.58 34.08 5.04
CA ALA A 104 10.37 33.99 6.28
C ALA A 104 10.40 32.57 6.88
N ALA A 105 11.65 32.10 7.02
CA ALA A 105 12.19 31.30 8.14
C ALA A 105 12.25 29.77 7.99
N GLU A 106 13.34 29.32 7.36
CA GLU A 106 14.20 28.35 8.03
C GLU A 106 14.77 28.99 9.32
N PRO A 107 14.78 28.27 10.46
CA PRO A 107 15.97 28.35 11.29
C PRO A 107 16.49 26.95 11.68
N ALA A 108 17.73 26.71 11.27
CA ALA A 108 18.82 26.23 12.11
C ALA A 108 18.76 24.81 12.69
N LYS A 109 19.59 23.93 12.10
CA LYS A 109 20.27 22.84 12.82
C LYS A 109 20.96 23.38 14.09
N LYS A 110 20.63 22.85 15.27
CA LYS A 110 21.60 22.52 16.34
C LYS A 110 20.98 21.74 17.50
N LYS A 111 21.64 20.62 17.80
CA LYS A 111 21.74 19.90 19.09
C LYS A 111 20.58 18.99 19.49
N ALA A 112 20.76 17.72 19.14
CA ALA A 112 20.65 16.65 20.12
C ALA A 112 21.52 16.94 21.36
N PRO A 113 21.02 16.60 22.56
CA PRO A 113 21.78 15.88 23.56
C PRO A 113 21.08 14.53 23.83
N ALA A 114 21.72 13.42 23.52
CA ALA A 114 22.55 12.67 24.48
C ALA A 114 21.73 12.14 25.68
N LYS A 115 21.36 10.86 25.55
CA LYS A 115 21.41 9.81 26.56
C LYS A 115 21.84 10.28 27.96
N LYS A 116 20.93 10.20 28.94
CA LYS A 116 21.30 10.02 30.35
C LYS A 116 20.51 8.84 30.92
N ALA A 117 21.24 7.74 31.11
CA ALA A 117 20.86 6.66 31.99
C ALA A 117 21.02 7.11 33.46
N ALA A 118 20.31 6.40 34.34
CA ALA A 118 20.50 6.28 35.80
C ALA A 118 20.06 7.48 36.65
N ALA A 119 19.37 7.33 37.79
CA ALA A 119 18.89 6.17 38.54
C ALA A 119 17.98 6.66 39.68
N ALA A 120 17.10 5.81 40.21
CA ALA A 120 16.83 5.74 41.65
C ALA A 120 16.17 4.39 41.99
N LYS A 121 16.90 3.58 42.76
CA LYS A 121 16.38 2.48 43.57
C LYS A 121 15.43 3.05 44.63
N ALA A 122 14.33 2.35 44.89
CA ALA A 122 13.81 2.03 46.22
C ALA A 122 12.96 0.77 46.09
#